data_AF-A0A9W9YS02-F1
#
_entry.id   AF-A0A9W9YS02-F1
#
_cell.length_a   1.000
_cell.length_b   1.000
_cell.length_c   1.000
_cell.angle_alpha   90.00
_cell.angle_beta   90.00
_cell.angle_gamma   90.00
#
_symmetry.space_group_name_H-M   'P 1'
#
loop_
_entity.id
_entity.type
_entity.pdbx_description
1 polymer ?
#
loop_
_entity_poly.entity_id
_entity_poly.type
_entity_poly.pdbx_seq_one_letter_code
_entity_poly.pdbx_strand_id
1 'polypeptide(L)'
;MVQTFEDIEKCRQETSCSSVMLARAAQWNTSIFRKEGRLPASQVIAEYIKLAVDFDNNFGNTKYCLQRLVHEDTTSTEARQLLHTSDMREICEIWNLIPYYNMALQRRKVLMETIENEENKKKKRKLSDSTSEITEMKVKYLRRIYTSGVTPKTVLLDWTRRNGIKQPTYETIEREEDRWFKSIALVDDRKYASTEWESSKKAAEQAAAIVCLQSLGVHDGRSKAETT
;
A
#
# COMPACT_ATOMS: atom_id res chain seq x y z
N MET A 1 -8.18 -40.65 -2.49
CA MET A 1 -8.14 -39.17 -2.56
C MET A 1 -9.02 -38.68 -1.43
N VAL A 2 -8.57 -37.74 -0.60
CA VAL A 2 -9.31 -37.25 0.57
C VAL A 2 -10.49 -36.38 0.10
N GLN A 3 -11.72 -36.75 0.46
CA GLN A 3 -12.94 -36.04 0.04
C GLN A 3 -13.74 -35.48 1.22
N THR A 4 -13.66 -36.13 2.38
CA THR A 4 -14.29 -35.66 3.63
C THR A 4 -13.27 -35.47 4.75
N PHE A 5 -13.73 -34.95 5.90
CA PHE A 5 -12.89 -34.78 7.08
C PHE A 5 -12.41 -36.13 7.63
N GLU A 6 -13.27 -37.15 7.64
CA GLU A 6 -12.97 -38.50 8.12
C GLU A 6 -11.86 -39.16 7.29
N ASP A 7 -11.80 -38.85 5.99
CA ASP A 7 -10.75 -39.38 5.10
C ASP A 7 -9.35 -38.86 5.47
N ILE A 8 -9.26 -37.70 6.13
CA ILE A 8 -7.98 -37.16 6.63
C ILE A 8 -7.40 -38.11 7.67
N GLU A 9 -8.23 -38.54 8.64
CA GLU A 9 -7.79 -39.45 9.70
C GLU A 9 -7.53 -40.86 9.16
N LYS A 10 -8.36 -41.37 8.24
CA LYS A 10 -8.09 -42.64 7.55
C LYS A 10 -6.73 -42.61 6.84
N CYS A 11 -6.46 -41.56 6.07
CA CYS A 11 -5.19 -41.40 5.37
C CYS A 11 -4.00 -41.35 6.36
N ARG A 12 -4.16 -40.67 7.49
CA ARG A 12 -3.15 -40.62 8.54
C ARG A 12 -2.84 -42.01 9.11
N GLN A 13 -3.88 -42.79 9.41
CA GLN A 13 -3.76 -44.16 9.95
C GLN A 13 -3.12 -45.11 8.93
N GLU A 14 -3.59 -45.11 7.69
CA GLU A 14 -3.07 -45.97 6.61
C GLU A 14 -1.59 -45.70 6.30
N THR A 15 -1.17 -44.43 6.37
CA THR A 15 0.22 -44.04 6.09
C THR A 15 1.12 -44.04 7.33
N SER A 16 0.56 -44.26 8.52
CA SER A 16 1.26 -44.19 9.81
C SER A 16 2.03 -42.88 10.03
N CYS A 17 1.57 -41.79 9.40
CA CYS A 17 2.20 -40.48 9.56
C CYS A 17 1.69 -39.76 10.82
N SER A 18 2.44 -38.75 11.27
CA SER A 18 2.02 -37.91 12.40
C SER A 18 0.89 -36.96 12.02
N SER A 19 0.89 -36.44 10.79
CA SER A 19 -0.06 -35.45 10.29
C SER A 19 -0.23 -35.55 8.77
N VAL A 20 -1.36 -35.06 8.27
CA VAL A 20 -1.69 -35.03 6.83
C VAL A 20 -1.77 -33.58 6.35
N MET A 21 -1.04 -33.27 5.27
CA MET A 21 -1.12 -31.98 4.57
C MET A 21 -2.00 -32.10 3.33
N LEU A 22 -2.99 -31.23 3.19
CA LEU A 22 -3.89 -31.19 2.04
C LEU A 22 -3.61 -29.98 1.16
N ALA A 23 -3.58 -30.19 -0.16
CA ALA A 23 -3.48 -29.14 -1.16
C ALA A 23 -4.74 -29.06 -2.03
N ARG A 24 -4.92 -29.98 -3.00
CA ARG A 24 -6.05 -29.94 -3.96
C ARG A 24 -7.43 -29.93 -3.30
N ALA A 25 -7.64 -30.78 -2.30
CA ALA A 25 -8.93 -30.84 -1.59
C ALA A 25 -9.26 -29.50 -0.89
N ALA A 26 -8.26 -28.88 -0.25
CA ALA A 26 -8.41 -27.56 0.37
C ALA A 26 -8.57 -26.43 -0.65
N GLN A 27 -7.92 -26.55 -1.81
CA GLN A 27 -8.03 -25.58 -2.91
C GLN A 27 -9.45 -25.57 -3.51
N TRP A 28 -10.10 -26.74 -3.63
CA TRP A 28 -11.47 -26.83 -4.15
C TRP A 28 -12.50 -26.39 -3.12
N ASN A 29 -12.27 -26.72 -1.85
CA ASN A 29 -13.14 -26.28 -0.76
C ASN A 29 -12.37 -26.27 0.57
N THR A 30 -12.07 -25.07 1.06
CA THR A 30 -11.29 -24.88 2.29
C THR A 30 -11.99 -25.43 3.54
N SER A 31 -13.30 -25.65 3.49
CA SER A 31 -14.05 -26.26 4.59
C SER A 31 -13.83 -27.76 4.74
N ILE A 32 -12.97 -28.40 3.92
CA ILE A 32 -12.54 -29.79 4.10
C ILE A 32 -11.98 -30.08 5.52
N PHE A 33 -11.47 -29.06 6.19
CA PHE A 33 -10.93 -29.16 7.55
C PHE A 33 -12.00 -29.08 8.65
N ARG A 34 -13.29 -28.90 8.32
CA ARG A 34 -14.38 -28.87 9.31
C ARG A 34 -14.79 -30.27 9.73
N LYS A 35 -14.84 -30.49 11.06
CA LYS A 35 -15.32 -31.75 11.65
C LYS A 35 -16.80 -31.98 11.40
N GLU A 36 -17.57 -30.91 11.23
CA GLU A 36 -19.02 -30.96 11.00
C GLU A 36 -19.38 -31.23 9.53
N GLY A 37 -18.37 -31.40 8.67
CA GLY A 37 -18.52 -31.60 7.24
C GLY A 37 -18.30 -30.34 6.40
N ARG A 38 -18.21 -30.55 5.08
CA ARG A 38 -17.97 -29.48 4.11
C ARG A 38 -19.16 -28.52 4.03
N LEU A 39 -18.86 -27.23 3.96
CA LEU A 39 -19.81 -26.19 3.62
C LEU A 39 -20.09 -26.17 2.12
N PRO A 40 -21.27 -25.67 1.71
CA PRO A 40 -21.56 -25.34 0.31
C PRO A 40 -20.52 -24.39 -0.27
N ALA A 41 -20.15 -24.61 -1.55
CA ALA A 41 -19.16 -23.78 -2.24
C ALA A 41 -19.53 -22.29 -2.23
N SER A 42 -20.82 -21.97 -2.39
CA SER A 42 -21.32 -20.59 -2.34
C SER A 42 -20.98 -19.86 -1.04
N GLN A 43 -21.09 -20.54 0.10
CA GLN A 43 -20.74 -19.97 1.40
C GLN A 43 -19.23 -19.77 1.53
N VAL A 44 -18.43 -20.74 1.11
CA VAL A 44 -16.96 -20.66 1.15
C VAL A 44 -16.45 -19.52 0.24
N ILE A 45 -17.03 -19.39 -0.95
CA ILE A 45 -16.72 -18.32 -1.90
C ILE A 45 -17.06 -16.95 -1.30
N ALA A 46 -18.26 -16.78 -0.74
CA ALA A 46 -18.66 -15.50 -0.16
C ALA A 46 -17.73 -15.07 0.99
N GLU A 47 -17.36 -16.00 1.88
CA GLU A 47 -16.41 -15.71 2.96
C GLU A 47 -15.00 -15.43 2.44
N TYR A 48 -14.54 -16.14 1.41
CA TYR A 48 -13.25 -15.85 0.78
C TYR A 48 -13.20 -14.45 0.18
N ILE A 49 -14.27 -14.00 -0.50
CA ILE A 49 -14.36 -12.64 -1.07
C ILE A 49 -14.29 -11.60 0.04
N LYS A 50 -15.03 -11.78 1.14
CA LYS A 50 -14.98 -10.86 2.29
C LYS A 50 -13.56 -10.71 2.84
N LEU A 51 -12.85 -11.83 3.02
CA LEU A 51 -11.45 -11.81 3.45
C LEU A 51 -10.55 -11.11 2.43
N ALA A 52 -10.72 -11.40 1.13
CA ALA A 52 -9.95 -10.74 0.07
C ALA A 52 -10.15 -9.22 0.09
N VAL A 53 -11.36 -8.74 0.36
CA VAL A 53 -11.68 -7.32 0.48
C VAL A 53 -11.09 -6.70 1.74
N ASP A 54 -11.23 -7.37 2.89
CA ASP A 54 -10.74 -6.88 4.19
C ASP A 54 -9.21 -6.72 4.19
N PHE A 55 -8.50 -7.64 3.54
CA PHE A 55 -7.04 -7.65 3.48
C PHE A 55 -6.45 -7.02 2.21
N ASP A 56 -7.26 -6.33 1.40
CA ASP A 56 -6.84 -5.71 0.15
C ASP A 56 -6.05 -6.66 -0.78
N ASN A 57 -6.52 -7.91 -0.85
CA ASN A 57 -5.84 -8.94 -1.60
C ASN A 57 -5.81 -8.58 -3.09
N ASN A 58 -4.72 -8.92 -3.76
CA ASN A 58 -4.58 -8.64 -5.19
C ASN A 58 -5.74 -9.26 -5.99
N PHE A 59 -6.31 -8.48 -6.91
CA PHE A 59 -7.42 -8.89 -7.75
C PHE A 59 -7.12 -10.17 -8.55
N GLY A 60 -5.95 -10.25 -9.22
CA GLY A 60 -5.58 -11.41 -10.04
C GLY A 60 -5.47 -12.69 -9.20
N ASN A 61 -4.88 -12.58 -8.01
CA ASN A 61 -4.80 -13.70 -7.06
C ASN A 61 -6.20 -14.12 -6.58
N THR A 62 -7.05 -13.15 -6.26
CA THR A 62 -8.43 -13.42 -5.81
C THR A 62 -9.23 -14.12 -6.90
N LYS A 63 -9.18 -13.61 -8.13
CA LYS A 63 -9.85 -14.20 -9.30
C LYS A 63 -9.39 -15.63 -9.55
N TYR A 64 -8.08 -15.90 -9.49
CA TYR A 64 -7.56 -17.26 -9.63
C TYR A 64 -8.09 -18.20 -8.56
N CYS A 65 -8.05 -17.82 -7.28
CA CYS A 65 -8.55 -18.66 -6.19
C CYS A 65 -10.04 -18.93 -6.32
N LEU A 66 -10.85 -17.93 -6.70
CA LEU A 66 -12.28 -18.09 -6.92
C LEU A 66 -12.58 -19.08 -8.06
N GLN A 67 -11.83 -19.03 -9.16
CA GLN A 67 -11.95 -20.02 -10.24
C GLN A 67 -11.66 -21.45 -9.76
N ARG A 68 -10.82 -21.61 -8.73
CA ARG A 68 -10.56 -22.91 -8.11
C ARG A 68 -11.60 -23.32 -7.08
N LEU A 69 -12.28 -22.38 -6.43
CA LEU A 69 -13.38 -22.67 -5.51
C LEU A 69 -14.69 -23.01 -6.24
N VAL A 70 -14.91 -22.43 -7.42
CA VAL A 70 -16.03 -22.75 -8.33
C VAL A 70 -15.81 -24.09 -9.05
N HIS A 71 -14.84 -24.90 -8.61
CA HIS A 71 -14.33 -26.12 -9.27
C HIS A 71 -15.39 -27.03 -9.90
N GLU A 72 -16.47 -27.30 -9.18
CA GLU A 72 -17.50 -28.27 -9.57
C GLU A 72 -18.62 -27.64 -10.42
N ASP A 73 -18.76 -26.31 -10.40
CA ASP A 73 -19.84 -25.57 -11.07
C ASP A 73 -19.29 -24.55 -12.08
N THR A 74 -18.37 -24.99 -12.93
CA THR A 74 -17.74 -24.12 -13.95
C THR A 74 -18.71 -23.63 -15.03
N THR A 75 -19.92 -24.22 -15.09
CA THR A 75 -20.98 -23.84 -16.02
C THR A 75 -21.99 -22.86 -15.44
N SER A 76 -21.83 -22.47 -14.17
CA SER A 76 -22.70 -21.49 -13.53
C SER A 76 -22.61 -20.12 -14.21
N THR A 77 -23.63 -19.30 -14.02
CA THR A 77 -23.63 -17.91 -14.52
C THR A 77 -22.52 -17.11 -13.87
N GLU A 78 -22.32 -17.29 -12.58
CA GLU A 78 -21.27 -16.68 -11.76
C GLU A 78 -19.87 -17.08 -12.24
N ALA A 79 -19.67 -18.35 -12.57
CA ALA A 79 -18.41 -18.85 -13.13
C ALA A 79 -18.04 -18.14 -14.44
N ARG A 80 -19.03 -17.95 -15.32
CA ARG A 80 -18.83 -17.22 -16.58
C ARG A 80 -18.59 -15.74 -16.35
N GLN A 81 -19.38 -15.10 -15.49
CA GLN A 81 -19.20 -13.68 -15.15
C GLN A 81 -17.83 -13.42 -14.53
N LEU A 82 -17.35 -14.31 -13.66
CA LEU A 82 -16.03 -14.22 -13.03
C LEU A 82 -14.91 -14.13 -14.06
N LEU A 83 -14.99 -14.84 -15.19
CA LEU A 83 -13.99 -14.78 -16.27
C LEU A 83 -13.84 -13.37 -16.84
N HIS A 84 -14.93 -12.62 -16.91
CA HIS A 84 -14.97 -11.28 -17.52
C HIS A 84 -14.68 -10.14 -16.54
N THR A 85 -14.57 -10.42 -15.24
CA THR A 85 -14.22 -9.41 -14.24
C THR A 85 -12.85 -8.79 -14.48
N SER A 86 -12.70 -7.51 -14.18
CA SER A 86 -11.46 -6.72 -14.29
C SER A 86 -11.05 -6.06 -12.97
N ASP A 87 -11.93 -6.04 -11.96
CA ASP A 87 -11.63 -5.53 -10.63
C ASP A 87 -12.35 -6.27 -9.49
N MET A 88 -12.05 -5.89 -8.24
CA MET A 88 -12.61 -6.49 -7.03
C MET A 88 -14.10 -6.15 -6.83
N ARG A 89 -14.54 -4.98 -7.29
CA ARG A 89 -15.93 -4.53 -7.13
C ARG A 89 -16.85 -5.40 -7.99
N GLU A 90 -16.47 -5.69 -9.22
CA GLU A 90 -17.21 -6.58 -10.12
C GLU A 90 -17.31 -8.01 -9.55
N ILE A 91 -16.24 -8.52 -8.92
CA ILE A 91 -16.31 -9.80 -8.17
C ILE A 91 -17.35 -9.72 -7.05
N CYS A 92 -17.34 -8.64 -6.27
CA CYS A 92 -18.33 -8.46 -5.22
C CYS A 92 -19.76 -8.35 -5.77
N GLU A 93 -19.95 -7.84 -6.98
CA GLU A 93 -21.26 -7.74 -7.64
C GLU A 93 -21.87 -9.12 -7.92
N ILE A 94 -21.07 -10.04 -8.48
CA ILE A 94 -21.51 -11.41 -8.83
C ILE A 94 -22.11 -12.14 -7.61
N TRP A 95 -21.51 -11.98 -6.43
CA TRP A 95 -21.95 -12.63 -5.20
C TRP A 95 -22.78 -11.73 -4.26
N ASN A 96 -23.30 -10.60 -4.76
CA ASN A 96 -24.14 -9.66 -3.99
C ASN A 96 -23.46 -9.08 -2.73
N LEU A 97 -22.14 -8.89 -2.77
CA LEU A 97 -21.30 -8.38 -1.69
C LEU A 97 -20.94 -6.89 -1.84
N ILE A 98 -21.55 -6.16 -2.77
CA ILE A 98 -21.33 -4.71 -2.93
C ILE A 98 -21.53 -3.92 -1.62
N PRO A 99 -22.59 -4.16 -0.80
CA PRO A 99 -22.73 -3.46 0.47
C PRO A 99 -21.54 -3.69 1.41
N TYR A 100 -21.03 -4.92 1.46
CA TYR A 100 -19.88 -5.28 2.27
C TYR A 100 -18.60 -4.61 1.76
N TYR A 101 -18.39 -4.61 0.45
CA TYR A 101 -17.26 -3.93 -0.20
C TYR A 101 -17.21 -2.44 0.14
N ASN A 102 -18.33 -1.74 0.01
CA ASN A 102 -18.42 -0.32 0.35
C ASN A 102 -18.15 -0.06 1.84
N MET A 103 -18.68 -0.90 2.73
CA MET A 103 -18.41 -0.84 4.16
C MET A 103 -16.92 -1.04 4.47
N ALA A 104 -16.24 -1.99 3.80
CA ALA A 104 -14.82 -2.22 3.98
C ALA A 104 -13.96 -1.03 3.51
N LEU A 105 -14.30 -0.43 2.36
CA LEU A 105 -13.62 0.78 1.89
C LEU A 105 -13.78 1.95 2.86
N GLN A 106 -14.99 2.15 3.41
CA GLN A 106 -15.23 3.20 4.39
C GLN A 106 -14.42 2.95 5.68
N ARG A 107 -14.38 1.72 6.18
CA ARG A 107 -13.53 1.34 7.33
C ARG A 107 -12.07 1.68 7.08
N ARG A 108 -11.56 1.37 5.88
CA ARG A 108 -10.16 1.63 5.50
C ARG A 108 -9.87 3.14 5.43
N LYS A 109 -10.79 3.92 4.86
CA LYS A 109 -10.68 5.38 4.79
C LYS A 109 -10.62 6.01 6.18
N VAL A 110 -11.54 5.64 7.08
CA VAL A 110 -11.56 6.15 8.46
C VAL A 110 -10.29 5.78 9.22
N LEU A 111 -9.78 4.56 9.03
CA LEU A 111 -8.52 4.14 9.64
C LEU A 111 -7.33 4.97 9.14
N MET A 112 -7.24 5.21 7.83
CA MET A 112 -6.19 6.07 7.25
C MET A 112 -6.27 7.50 7.80
N GLU A 113 -7.46 8.11 7.82
CA GLU A 113 -7.67 9.45 8.39
C GLU A 113 -7.30 9.52 9.87
N THR A 114 -7.60 8.47 10.63
CA THR A 114 -7.25 8.38 12.06
C THR A 114 -5.73 8.33 12.26
N ILE A 115 -5.04 7.50 11.49
CA ILE A 115 -3.57 7.38 11.53
C ILE A 115 -2.93 8.72 11.15
N GLU A 116 -3.37 9.35 10.06
CA GLU A 116 -2.85 10.65 9.63
C GLU A 116 -3.08 11.74 10.69
N ASN A 117 -4.25 11.75 11.34
CA ASN A 117 -4.54 12.67 12.43
C ASN A 117 -3.67 12.43 13.67
N GLU A 118 -3.40 11.18 14.02
CA GLU A 118 -2.48 10.83 15.11
C GLU A 118 -1.04 11.23 14.80
N GLU A 119 -0.56 10.99 13.58
CA GLU A 119 0.76 11.44 13.13
C GLU A 119 0.87 12.95 13.16
N ASN A 120 -0.15 13.68 12.69
CA ASN A 120 -0.19 15.13 12.73
C ASN A 120 -0.21 15.67 14.17
N LYS A 121 -0.93 15.02 15.09
CA LYS A 121 -0.89 15.36 16.53
C LYS A 121 0.50 15.10 17.14
N LYS A 122 1.15 13.99 16.80
CA LYS A 122 2.54 13.69 17.22
C LYS A 122 3.53 14.71 16.68
N LYS A 123 3.39 15.14 15.42
CA LYS A 123 4.19 16.23 14.82
C LYS A 123 3.98 17.55 15.55
N LYS A 124 2.73 17.96 15.82
CA LYS A 124 2.42 19.19 16.59
C LYS A 124 3.01 19.17 18.01
N ARG A 125 2.97 18.03 18.71
CA ARG A 125 3.58 17.87 20.04
C ARG A 125 5.11 17.90 20.03
N LYS A 126 5.76 17.41 18.95
CA LYS A 126 7.22 17.52 18.79
C LYS A 126 7.66 18.93 18.37
N LEU A 127 6.85 19.63 17.57
CA LEU A 127 7.15 20.98 17.09
C LEU A 127 7.17 22.03 18.21
N SER A 128 6.46 21.79 19.32
CA SER A 128 6.47 22.70 20.48
C SER A 128 7.71 22.59 21.36
N ASP A 129 8.56 21.56 21.20
CA ASP A 129 9.56 21.20 22.22
C ASP A 129 11.02 21.23 21.75
N SER A 130 11.32 21.61 20.51
CA SER A 130 12.72 21.77 20.06
C SER A 130 12.90 22.75 18.90
N THR A 131 13.37 23.96 19.24
CA THR A 131 14.31 24.82 18.49
C THR A 131 14.15 25.00 16.97
N SER A 132 13.86 26.25 16.59
CA SER A 132 13.92 26.85 15.23
C SER A 132 12.83 26.35 14.26
N GLU A 133 11.94 27.25 13.84
CA GLU A 133 10.87 27.00 12.86
C GLU A 133 11.42 26.35 11.57
N ILE A 134 11.33 25.02 11.48
CA ILE A 134 11.58 24.28 10.24
C ILE A 134 10.26 24.25 9.46
N THR A 135 10.27 24.76 8.23
CA THR A 135 9.13 24.65 7.32
C THR A 135 9.07 23.23 6.77
N GLU A 136 8.00 22.51 7.07
CA GLU A 136 7.83 21.11 6.67
C GLU A 136 6.64 20.89 5.72
N MET A 137 6.80 20.02 4.72
CA MET A 137 5.73 19.59 3.81
C MET A 137 5.81 18.08 3.55
N LYS A 138 4.70 17.42 3.21
CA LYS A 138 4.66 16.00 2.84
C LYS A 138 5.02 15.83 1.37
N VAL A 139 6.30 15.55 1.07
CA VAL A 139 6.82 15.46 -0.30
C VAL A 139 7.80 14.30 -0.44
N LYS A 140 7.66 13.48 -1.50
CA LYS A 140 8.68 12.50 -1.91
C LYS A 140 9.35 12.90 -3.21
N TYR A 141 10.63 12.60 -3.35
CA TYR A 141 11.34 12.80 -4.60
C TYR A 141 11.14 11.62 -5.55
N LEU A 142 10.42 11.86 -6.64
CA LEU A 142 10.21 10.86 -7.70
C LEU A 142 11.05 11.21 -8.92
N ARG A 143 12.19 10.55 -9.14
CA ARG A 143 13.08 10.85 -10.30
C ARG A 143 12.37 10.84 -11.66
N ARG A 144 11.32 10.02 -11.82
CA ARG A 144 10.54 9.84 -13.06
C ARG A 144 9.75 11.06 -13.50
N ILE A 145 9.39 11.98 -12.59
CA ILE A 145 8.59 13.17 -12.92
C ILE A 145 9.45 14.38 -13.32
N TYR A 146 10.77 14.20 -13.43
CA TYR A 146 11.72 15.24 -13.82
C TYR A 146 12.40 14.87 -15.14
N THR A 147 12.57 15.85 -16.02
CA THR A 147 13.27 15.69 -17.30
C THR A 147 14.74 15.31 -17.09
N SER A 148 15.35 14.67 -18.10
CA SER A 148 16.76 14.28 -18.01
C SER A 148 17.65 15.50 -17.76
N GLY A 149 18.41 15.49 -16.67
CA GLY A 149 19.34 16.57 -16.29
C GLY A 149 18.76 17.65 -15.37
N VAL A 150 17.43 17.70 -15.15
CA VAL A 150 16.81 18.67 -14.23
C VAL A 150 16.48 18.01 -12.90
N THR A 151 16.92 18.60 -11.80
CA THR A 151 16.58 18.14 -10.44
C THR A 151 16.20 19.31 -9.54
N PRO A 152 15.37 19.09 -8.50
CA PRO A 152 15.04 20.12 -7.52
C PRO A 152 16.27 20.83 -6.92
N LYS A 153 17.34 20.09 -6.58
CA LYS A 153 18.59 20.69 -6.08
C LYS A 153 19.25 21.64 -7.07
N THR A 154 19.30 21.27 -8.36
CA THR A 154 19.89 22.13 -9.38
C THR A 154 19.03 23.38 -9.62
N VAL A 155 17.70 23.23 -9.61
CA VAL A 155 16.76 24.35 -9.71
C VAL A 155 16.91 25.31 -8.53
N LEU A 156 16.99 24.79 -7.31
CA LEU A 156 17.18 25.60 -6.11
C LEU A 156 18.55 26.30 -6.08
N LEU A 157 19.60 25.62 -6.54
CA LEU A 157 20.93 26.22 -6.68
C LEU A 157 20.93 27.38 -7.68
N ASP A 158 20.28 27.20 -8.84
CA ASP A 158 20.19 28.27 -9.85
C ASP A 158 19.32 29.43 -9.35
N TRP A 159 18.23 29.13 -8.64
CA TRP A 159 17.36 30.15 -8.06
C TRP A 159 18.09 30.98 -6.99
N THR A 160 18.80 30.34 -6.06
CA THR A 160 19.57 31.07 -5.03
C THR A 160 20.64 31.97 -5.64
N ARG A 161 21.37 31.48 -6.66
CA ARG A 161 22.34 32.29 -7.41
C ARG A 161 21.71 33.51 -8.07
N ARG A 162 20.55 33.36 -8.72
CA ARG A 162 19.83 34.46 -9.38
C ARG A 162 19.32 35.52 -8.41
N ASN A 163 19.04 35.14 -7.16
CA ASN A 163 18.54 36.03 -6.12
C ASN A 163 19.63 36.57 -5.18
N GLY A 164 20.92 36.28 -5.46
CA GLY A 164 22.03 36.73 -4.61
C GLY A 164 22.08 36.08 -3.22
N ILE A 165 21.39 34.96 -3.04
CA ILE A 165 21.34 34.21 -1.77
C ILE A 165 22.53 33.24 -1.72
N LYS A 166 23.06 32.99 -0.52
CA LYS A 166 24.09 31.96 -0.31
C LYS A 166 23.60 30.60 -0.83
N GLN A 167 24.53 29.82 -1.36
CA GLN A 167 24.20 28.50 -1.88
C GLN A 167 23.52 27.62 -0.79
N PRO A 168 22.50 26.80 -1.15
CA PRO A 168 21.82 25.94 -0.21
C PRO A 168 22.79 24.98 0.49
N THR A 169 22.63 24.81 1.80
CA THR A 169 23.34 23.78 2.55
C THR A 169 22.38 22.71 3.03
N TYR A 170 22.86 21.47 3.14
CA TYR A 170 22.02 20.32 3.47
C TYR A 170 22.62 19.58 4.65
N GLU A 171 21.80 19.36 5.66
CA GLU A 171 22.07 18.45 6.76
C GLU A 171 21.23 17.18 6.53
N THR A 172 21.80 15.99 6.70
CA THR A 172 21.07 14.72 6.53
C THR A 172 21.11 13.94 7.82
N ILE A 173 19.93 13.49 8.23
CA ILE A 173 19.69 12.64 9.39
C ILE A 173 19.41 11.23 8.85
N GLU A 174 20.17 10.25 9.29
CA GLU A 174 19.93 8.82 9.04
C GLU A 174 19.20 8.22 10.24
N ARG A 175 18.17 7.42 9.98
CA ARG A 175 17.45 6.65 11.00
C ARG A 175 18.09 5.28 11.14
N GLU A 176 18.59 4.96 12.33
CA GLU A 176 19.42 3.77 12.56
C GLU A 176 18.69 2.44 12.35
N GLU A 177 17.37 2.39 12.57
CA GLU A 177 16.61 1.14 12.51
C GLU A 177 16.44 0.58 11.08
N ASP A 178 16.28 1.45 10.09
CA ASP A 178 16.01 1.05 8.71
C ASP A 178 16.89 1.75 7.66
N ARG A 179 17.83 2.58 8.10
CA ARG A 179 18.75 3.36 7.26
C ARG A 179 18.02 4.26 6.27
N TRP A 180 16.87 4.77 6.66
CA TRP A 180 16.16 5.80 5.89
C TRP A 180 16.73 7.18 6.21
N PHE A 181 16.65 8.07 5.24
CA PHE A 181 17.28 9.39 5.29
C PHE A 181 16.24 10.50 5.24
N LYS A 182 16.46 11.53 6.05
CA LYS A 182 15.74 12.81 5.97
C LYS A 182 16.77 13.93 5.85
N SER A 183 16.50 14.95 5.05
CA SER A 183 17.41 16.08 4.90
C SER A 183 16.72 17.40 5.22
N ILE A 184 17.47 18.32 5.79
CA ILE A 184 17.10 19.70 6.10
C ILE A 184 17.92 20.60 5.18
N ALA A 185 17.25 21.38 4.33
CA ALA A 185 17.87 22.40 3.50
C ALA A 185 17.85 23.74 4.24
N LEU A 186 19.00 24.40 4.35
CA LEU A 186 19.13 25.75 4.88
C LEU A 186 19.34 26.73 3.70
N VAL A 187 18.38 27.63 3.53
CA VAL A 187 18.38 28.68 2.49
C VAL A 187 17.89 29.97 3.12
N ASP A 188 18.66 31.04 2.98
CA ASP A 188 18.32 32.37 3.52
C ASP A 188 17.95 32.34 5.02
N ASP A 189 18.79 31.66 5.81
CA ASP A 189 18.63 31.43 7.26
C ASP A 189 17.33 30.70 7.67
N ARG A 190 16.60 30.13 6.71
CA ARG A 190 15.39 29.31 6.93
C ARG A 190 15.67 27.84 6.65
N LYS A 191 15.06 26.97 7.47
CA LYS A 191 15.20 25.52 7.37
C LYS A 191 13.96 24.90 6.71
N TYR A 192 14.18 23.99 5.77
CA TYR A 192 13.14 23.32 5.00
C TYR A 192 13.37 21.81 5.01
N ALA A 193 12.34 21.02 5.30
CA ALA A 193 12.46 19.57 5.31
C ALA A 193 11.18 18.86 4.85
N SER A 194 11.33 17.68 4.24
CA SER A 194 10.16 16.82 4.01
C SER A 194 9.77 16.10 5.30
N THR A 195 8.47 15.89 5.50
CA THR A 195 7.99 14.98 6.54
C THR A 195 8.14 13.50 6.18
N GLU A 196 8.42 13.20 4.91
CA GLU A 196 8.67 11.85 4.41
C GLU A 196 10.16 11.49 4.50
N TRP A 197 10.40 10.22 4.77
CA TRP A 197 11.73 9.63 4.77
C TRP A 197 12.02 8.97 3.42
N GLU A 198 13.29 8.97 3.02
CA GLU A 198 13.74 8.49 1.71
C GLU A 198 14.77 7.36 1.84
N SER A 199 14.83 6.48 0.85
CA SER A 199 15.77 5.33 0.84
C SER A 199 17.23 5.72 0.55
N SER A 200 17.51 6.98 0.25
CA SER A 200 18.88 7.47 0.03
C SER A 200 19.05 8.93 0.43
N LYS A 201 20.27 9.29 0.88
CA LYS A 201 20.67 10.67 1.15
C LYS A 201 20.39 11.61 -0.04
N LYS A 202 20.70 11.16 -1.27
CA LYS A 202 20.46 11.96 -2.49
C LYS A 202 18.98 12.27 -2.66
N ALA A 203 18.08 11.30 -2.48
CA ALA A 203 16.64 11.53 -2.59
C ALA A 203 16.13 12.46 -1.48
N ALA A 204 16.63 12.29 -0.24
CA ALA A 204 16.27 13.14 0.89
C ALA A 204 16.62 14.62 0.65
N GLU A 205 17.81 14.91 0.12
CA GLU A 205 18.22 16.28 -0.22
C GLU A 205 17.36 16.89 -1.34
N GLN A 206 16.94 16.07 -2.32
CA GLN A 206 16.03 16.51 -3.38
C GLN A 206 14.63 16.83 -2.81
N ALA A 207 14.12 15.98 -1.91
CA ALA A 207 12.84 16.23 -1.23
C ALA A 207 12.88 17.54 -0.44
N ALA A 208 13.94 17.79 0.33
CA ALA A 208 14.14 19.05 1.05
C ALA A 208 14.20 20.27 0.11
N ALA A 209 14.86 20.14 -1.04
CA ALA A 209 14.89 21.19 -2.06
C ALA A 209 13.50 21.48 -2.65
N ILE A 210 12.66 20.46 -2.86
CA ILE A 210 11.28 20.64 -3.32
C ILE A 210 10.47 21.44 -2.29
N VAL A 211 10.57 21.10 -1.00
CA VAL A 211 9.87 21.83 0.06
C VAL A 211 10.26 23.31 0.06
N CYS A 212 11.56 23.60 -0.06
CA CYS A 212 12.06 24.97 -0.17
C CYS A 212 11.45 25.69 -1.40
N LEU A 213 11.55 25.11 -2.60
CA LEU A 213 11.04 25.70 -3.83
C LEU A 213 9.52 25.95 -3.79
N GLN A 214 8.74 24.98 -3.30
CA GLN A 214 7.29 25.11 -3.16
C GLN A 214 6.91 26.20 -2.15
N SER A 215 7.59 26.26 -1.00
CA SER A 215 7.34 27.30 0.02
C SER A 215 7.64 28.72 -0.49
N LEU A 216 8.56 28.84 -1.44
CA LEU A 216 8.93 30.10 -2.10
C LEU A 216 8.06 30.40 -3.33
N GLY A 217 7.12 29.52 -3.70
CA GLY A 217 6.28 29.66 -4.89
C GLY A 217 7.04 29.48 -6.21
N VAL A 218 8.21 28.83 -6.19
CA VAL A 218 9.09 28.62 -7.35
C VAL A 218 8.84 27.24 -7.95
N HIS A 219 8.73 27.17 -9.27
CA HIS A 219 8.56 25.90 -9.98
C HIS A 219 9.78 24.99 -9.80
N ASP A 220 9.58 23.75 -9.38
CA ASP A 220 10.64 22.82 -8.98
C ASP A 220 11.24 21.99 -10.12
N GLY A 221 10.78 22.20 -11.34
CA GLY A 221 11.31 21.56 -12.56
C GLY A 221 10.62 20.24 -12.91
N ARG A 222 9.53 19.87 -12.23
CA ARG A 222 8.71 18.71 -12.62
C ARG A 222 8.08 18.92 -14.00
N SER A 223 7.98 17.87 -14.81
CA SER A 223 7.26 17.94 -16.09
C SER A 223 5.76 18.13 -15.86
N LYS A 224 5.07 18.93 -16.70
CA LYS A 224 3.62 19.25 -16.60
C LYS A 224 2.65 18.06 -16.77
N ALA A 225 3.11 16.81 -16.66
CA ALA A 225 2.23 15.65 -16.62
C ALA A 225 1.87 15.37 -15.14
N GLU A 226 0.58 15.37 -14.82
CA GLU A 226 -0.02 15.09 -13.50
C GLU A 226 -0.12 16.29 -12.56
N THR A 227 -1.00 17.23 -12.93
CA THR A 227 -1.87 17.89 -11.95
C THR A 227 -3.29 17.38 -12.22
N THR A 228 -3.59 16.19 -11.71
CA THR A 228 -4.95 15.64 -11.63
C THR A 228 -5.09 14.90 -10.32
#